data_AF-A0A3D8IC23-F1
#
_entry.id   AF-A0A3D8IC23-F1
#
_cell.length_a   1.000
_cell.length_b   1.000
_cell.length_c   1.000
_cell.angle_alpha   90.00
_cell.angle_beta   90.00
_cell.angle_gamma   90.00
#
_symmetry.space_group_name_H-M   'P 1'
#
loop_
_entity.id
_entity.type
_entity.pdbx_description
1 polymer ?
#
loop_
_entity_poly.entity_id
_entity_poly.type
_entity_poly.pdbx_seq_one_letter_code
_entity_poly.pdbx_strand_id
1 'polypeptide(L)'
;MQYNNRTIFCNENEEARLPPKVTLREALKYYQNFPKNAKPRHQIPFMESDFHTFYQYPHIAWLGHSSLFISYQYARILVDPLLTMYASPISFINRAFEQTKCYKANEFPYLLAVIITHSHYDHLDKKSVLALNKQTKYFICPLKVGYYLQQWGIESHRIVELDWWDGIGFALNSSQIKVNNHVANPERYSQDSAMFLRRSRQEIIKQDDTMIESKKQITQSIAPKDNLNNQERQIIQNSGYMESYLQDSFLHVIATPSQHNSRRLDKLGFNASLWASFVLEFAPNTQDYRKLFLSADGGYYTHFERIGEIFDGFDLACLESGQYNQAWKHSHSFPHEILQEAQNLQAQAVLPIHWARFIAGTHAWNGVAKFLFHELTKIHIPCVIPKIGEFYQIGSFDFMQNQEKWWIME
;
A
#
# COMPACT_ATOMS: atom_id res chain seq x y z
N MET A 1 -7.04 -13.76 -17.58
CA MET A 1 -8.32 -14.41 -17.98
C MET A 1 -8.96 -13.64 -19.12
N GLN A 2 -9.80 -14.25 -19.97
CA GLN A 2 -10.61 -13.52 -20.94
C GLN A 2 -11.97 -13.13 -20.34
N TYR A 3 -12.35 -11.86 -20.43
CA TYR A 3 -13.66 -11.34 -20.02
C TYR A 3 -14.13 -10.29 -21.02
N ASN A 4 -15.33 -10.49 -21.61
CA ASN A 4 -15.89 -9.63 -22.66
C ASN A 4 -14.88 -9.33 -23.79
N ASN A 5 -14.19 -10.37 -24.29
CA ASN A 5 -13.14 -10.30 -25.33
C ASN A 5 -11.93 -9.43 -24.97
N ARG A 6 -11.65 -9.26 -23.67
CA ARG A 6 -10.45 -8.58 -23.18
C ARG A 6 -9.69 -9.46 -22.20
N THR A 7 -8.38 -9.34 -22.22
CA THR A 7 -7.53 -9.94 -21.19
C THR A 7 -7.60 -9.09 -19.92
N ILE A 8 -7.89 -9.74 -18.78
CA ILE A 8 -7.96 -9.11 -17.47
C ILE A 8 -7.05 -9.81 -16.46
N PHE A 9 -6.62 -9.05 -15.44
CA PHE A 9 -5.99 -9.58 -14.24
C PHE A 9 -7.01 -10.31 -13.35
N CYS A 10 -6.54 -11.28 -12.57
CA CYS A 10 -7.39 -12.12 -11.71
C CYS A 10 -6.69 -12.47 -10.41
N ASN A 11 -7.50 -12.75 -9.40
CA ASN A 11 -7.04 -13.30 -8.13
C ASN A 11 -6.50 -14.73 -8.30
N GLU A 12 -5.70 -15.16 -7.32
CA GLU A 12 -5.32 -16.57 -7.19
C GLU A 12 -6.53 -17.42 -6.80
N ASN A 13 -7.43 -16.85 -5.97
CA ASN A 13 -8.71 -17.42 -5.55
C ASN A 13 -9.69 -17.60 -6.72
N GLU A 14 -10.13 -18.83 -6.95
CA GLU A 14 -11.03 -19.19 -8.06
C GLU A 14 -12.41 -18.53 -7.96
N GLU A 15 -12.98 -18.47 -6.76
CA GLU A 15 -14.27 -17.84 -6.46
C GLU A 15 -14.28 -16.32 -6.75
N ALA A 16 -13.10 -15.70 -6.74
CA ALA A 16 -12.92 -14.27 -6.97
C ALA A 16 -12.24 -13.93 -8.30
N ARG A 17 -11.97 -14.92 -9.16
CA ARG A 17 -11.51 -14.65 -10.54
C ARG A 17 -12.62 -14.01 -11.37
N LEU A 18 -13.88 -14.29 -11.03
CA LEU A 18 -15.04 -13.76 -11.73
C LEU A 18 -15.45 -12.40 -11.16
N PRO A 19 -15.79 -11.42 -12.03
CA PRO A 19 -16.31 -10.13 -11.57
C PRO A 19 -17.58 -10.34 -10.73
N PRO A 20 -17.65 -9.80 -9.51
CA PRO A 20 -18.85 -9.94 -8.69
C PRO A 20 -20.01 -9.21 -9.36
N LYS A 21 -21.15 -9.91 -9.51
CA LYS A 21 -22.40 -9.29 -9.96
C LYS A 21 -23.10 -8.63 -8.77
N VAL A 22 -22.64 -7.44 -8.38
CA VAL A 22 -23.39 -6.62 -7.41
C VAL A 22 -24.54 -5.96 -8.16
N THR A 23 -25.77 -6.30 -7.79
CA THR A 23 -26.96 -5.69 -8.40
C THR A 23 -27.11 -4.23 -7.96
N LEU A 24 -27.74 -3.38 -8.79
CA LEU A 24 -28.07 -2.00 -8.39
C LEU A 24 -28.88 -1.96 -7.08
N ARG A 25 -29.73 -2.96 -6.85
CA ARG A 25 -30.53 -3.09 -5.62
C ARG A 25 -29.64 -3.32 -4.40
N GLU A 26 -28.62 -4.17 -4.50
CA GLU A 26 -27.66 -4.40 -3.40
C GLU A 26 -26.79 -3.17 -3.16
N ALA A 27 -26.31 -2.53 -4.23
CA ALA A 27 -25.58 -1.26 -4.13
C ALA A 27 -26.44 -0.17 -3.46
N LEU A 28 -27.73 -0.08 -3.79
CA LEU A 28 -28.62 0.90 -3.17
C LEU A 28 -28.90 0.57 -1.69
N LYS A 29 -29.11 -0.71 -1.36
CA LYS A 29 -29.26 -1.17 0.03
C LYS A 29 -28.05 -0.79 0.89
N TYR A 30 -26.84 -0.84 0.33
CA TYR A 30 -25.64 -0.42 1.02
C TYR A 30 -25.71 1.05 1.47
N TYR A 31 -26.00 1.97 0.54
CA TYR A 31 -26.03 3.41 0.86
C TYR A 31 -27.22 3.84 1.73
N GLN A 32 -28.26 3.01 1.85
CA GLN A 32 -29.48 3.33 2.61
C GLN A 32 -29.47 2.77 4.05
N ASN A 33 -28.64 1.79 4.36
CA ASN A 33 -28.71 1.03 5.63
C ASN A 33 -27.51 1.26 6.56
N PHE A 34 -26.92 2.46 6.54
CA PHE A 34 -25.86 2.78 7.48
C PHE A 34 -26.40 2.92 8.91
N PRO A 35 -25.75 2.30 9.92
CA PRO A 35 -26.13 2.51 11.31
C PRO A 35 -25.92 3.98 11.73
N LYS A 36 -26.61 4.41 12.80
CA LYS A 36 -26.53 5.79 13.29
C LYS A 36 -25.11 6.25 13.65
N ASN A 37 -24.21 5.31 13.97
CA ASN A 37 -22.81 5.52 14.30
C ASN A 37 -21.85 5.10 13.18
N ALA A 38 -22.31 5.08 11.92
CA ALA A 38 -21.45 4.87 10.75
C ALA A 38 -20.47 6.03 10.49
N LYS A 39 -20.67 7.18 11.16
CA LYS A 39 -19.78 8.33 11.17
C LYS A 39 -19.45 8.72 12.61
N PRO A 40 -18.26 9.26 12.87
CA PRO A 40 -17.91 9.82 14.18
C PRO A 40 -18.75 11.06 14.48
N ARG A 41 -19.11 11.27 15.75
CA ARG A 41 -19.76 12.51 16.21
C ARG A 41 -18.75 13.61 16.50
N HIS A 42 -17.61 13.23 17.05
CA HIS A 42 -16.54 14.13 17.47
C HIS A 42 -15.35 14.06 16.52
N GLN A 43 -14.48 15.07 16.59
CA GLN A 43 -13.24 15.09 15.83
C GLN A 43 -12.42 13.83 16.13
N ILE A 44 -11.92 13.17 15.08
CA ILE A 44 -11.03 12.04 15.23
C ILE A 44 -9.68 12.58 15.69
N PRO A 45 -9.11 12.09 16.81
CA PRO A 45 -7.82 12.55 17.28
C PRO A 45 -6.71 12.35 16.24
N PHE A 46 -5.93 13.41 16.04
CA PHE A 46 -4.76 13.41 15.19
C PHE A 46 -3.58 14.04 15.94
N MET A 47 -2.37 13.75 15.47
CA MET A 47 -1.13 14.34 15.96
C MET A 47 -0.53 15.21 14.85
N GLU A 48 -0.15 16.44 15.22
CA GLU A 48 0.62 17.33 14.34
C GLU A 48 2.10 16.93 14.37
N SER A 49 2.41 15.80 13.73
CA SER A 49 3.77 15.28 13.64
C SER A 49 4.60 16.06 12.61
N ASP A 50 5.89 16.23 12.90
CA ASP A 50 6.84 16.73 11.92
C ASP A 50 7.32 15.61 10.99
N PHE A 51 6.77 15.55 9.76
CA PHE A 51 7.18 14.57 8.76
C PHE A 51 8.58 14.82 8.16
N HIS A 52 9.23 15.93 8.50
CA HIS A 52 10.62 16.19 8.11
C HIS A 52 11.64 15.52 9.04
N THR A 53 11.19 14.97 10.17
CA THR A 53 12.06 14.30 11.14
C THR A 53 12.70 13.02 10.55
N PHE A 54 13.99 12.86 10.83
CA PHE A 54 14.78 11.69 10.44
C PHE A 54 14.81 10.66 11.56
N TYR A 55 14.41 9.43 11.25
CA TYR A 55 14.46 8.31 12.19
C TYR A 55 15.48 7.27 11.75
N GLN A 56 16.31 6.82 12.70
CA GLN A 56 17.29 5.75 12.46
C GLN A 56 16.62 4.40 12.25
N TYR A 57 15.56 4.11 13.02
CA TYR A 57 14.73 2.91 12.91
C TYR A 57 13.46 3.19 12.10
N PRO A 58 12.84 2.19 11.46
CA PRO A 58 11.66 2.43 10.65
C PRO A 58 10.48 2.88 11.50
N HIS A 59 9.96 4.07 11.20
CA HIS A 59 8.78 4.64 11.81
C HIS A 59 7.66 4.76 10.79
N ILE A 60 6.42 4.55 11.23
CA ILE A 60 5.22 4.65 10.41
C ILE A 60 4.20 5.57 11.08
N ALA A 61 3.55 6.42 10.30
CA ALA A 61 2.42 7.24 10.71
C ALA A 61 1.20 6.89 9.86
N TRP A 62 0.08 6.61 10.52
CA TRP A 62 -1.19 6.36 9.83
C TRP A 62 -1.91 7.66 9.51
N LEU A 63 -2.17 7.93 8.24
CA LEU A 63 -2.76 9.19 7.78
C LEU A 63 -4.28 9.10 7.56
N GLY A 64 -4.90 8.03 8.06
CA GLY A 64 -6.32 7.71 7.87
C GLY A 64 -6.59 6.90 6.60
N HIS A 65 -7.64 6.07 6.63
CA HIS A 65 -7.93 5.10 5.58
C HIS A 65 -6.74 4.16 5.36
N SER A 66 -6.25 4.03 4.12
CA SER A 66 -5.07 3.23 3.76
C SER A 66 -3.82 4.07 3.54
N SER A 67 -3.89 5.39 3.79
CA SER A 67 -2.74 6.27 3.63
C SER A 67 -1.76 6.11 4.78
N LEU A 68 -0.49 5.86 4.44
CA LEU A 68 0.60 5.68 5.42
C LEU A 68 1.78 6.56 5.03
N PHE A 69 2.49 7.09 6.02
CA PHE A 69 3.80 7.70 5.84
C PHE A 69 4.86 6.89 6.58
N ILE A 70 5.94 6.55 5.91
CA ILE A 70 7.05 5.77 6.47
C ILE A 70 8.32 6.61 6.40
N SER A 71 9.03 6.69 7.51
CA SER A 71 10.33 7.36 7.64
C SER A 71 11.36 6.38 8.16
N TYR A 72 12.42 6.16 7.38
CA TYR A 72 13.54 5.30 7.74
C TYR A 72 14.83 5.81 7.09
N GLN A 73 15.82 6.19 7.89
CA GLN A 73 17.10 6.76 7.46
C GLN A 73 16.95 7.85 6.39
N TYR A 74 17.11 7.52 5.10
CA TYR A 74 16.99 8.39 3.94
C TYR A 74 15.66 8.22 3.18
N ALA A 75 14.91 7.15 3.43
CA ALA A 75 13.65 6.83 2.77
C ALA A 75 12.45 7.50 3.43
N ARG A 76 11.75 8.34 2.66
CA ARG A 76 10.43 8.88 3.00
C ARG A 76 9.46 8.34 1.98
N ILE A 77 8.47 7.60 2.44
CA ILE A 77 7.56 6.86 1.59
C ILE A 77 6.14 7.21 1.96
N LEU A 78 5.33 7.58 0.98
CA LEU A 78 3.88 7.61 1.13
C LEU A 78 3.28 6.37 0.48
N VAL A 79 2.32 5.74 1.13
CA VAL A 79 1.52 4.64 0.58
C VAL A 79 0.11 5.15 0.39
N ASP A 80 -0.47 4.92 -0.79
CA ASP A 80 -1.84 5.28 -1.18
C ASP A 80 -2.26 6.68 -0.68
N PRO A 81 -1.52 7.74 -1.04
CA PRO A 81 -1.76 9.06 -0.49
C PRO A 81 -3.10 9.63 -0.96
N LEU A 82 -4.00 9.84 0.00
CA LEU A 82 -5.23 10.60 -0.18
C LEU A 82 -5.09 11.98 0.47
N LEU A 83 -4.81 12.98 -0.35
CA LEU A 83 -4.72 14.40 0.02
C LEU A 83 -6.03 15.16 -0.34
N THR A 84 -7.12 14.42 -0.54
CA THR A 84 -8.45 14.94 -0.86
C THR A 84 -9.51 14.42 0.11
N MET A 85 -10.66 15.11 0.14
CA MET A 85 -11.79 14.79 1.03
C MET A 85 -12.87 13.93 0.36
N TYR A 86 -12.58 13.31 -0.77
CA TYR A 86 -13.50 12.42 -1.47
C TYR A 86 -12.72 11.40 -2.28
N ALA A 87 -13.17 10.15 -2.25
CA ALA A 87 -12.55 9.05 -2.99
C ALA A 87 -13.48 8.56 -4.09
N SER A 88 -13.67 9.40 -5.10
CA SER A 88 -14.62 9.18 -6.19
C SER A 88 -14.31 10.09 -7.38
N PRO A 89 -14.67 9.68 -8.62
CA PRO A 89 -14.63 10.58 -9.78
C PRO A 89 -15.60 11.77 -9.65
N ILE A 90 -16.60 11.64 -8.77
CA ILE A 90 -17.63 12.63 -8.50
C ILE A 90 -17.51 13.06 -7.04
N SER A 91 -17.24 14.34 -6.79
CA SER A 91 -16.79 14.86 -5.48
C SER A 91 -17.77 14.75 -4.31
N PHE A 92 -19.06 14.51 -4.58
CA PHE A 92 -20.08 14.33 -3.54
C PHE A 92 -20.32 12.86 -3.15
N ILE A 93 -19.70 11.90 -3.85
CA ILE A 93 -19.79 10.47 -3.54
C ILE A 93 -18.55 10.06 -2.73
N ASN A 94 -18.73 9.19 -1.74
CA ASN A 94 -17.67 8.70 -0.86
C ASN A 94 -16.82 9.84 -0.25
N ARG A 95 -17.50 10.80 0.39
CA ARG A 95 -16.85 11.92 1.09
C ARG A 95 -16.24 11.45 2.41
N ALA A 96 -15.05 11.94 2.70
CA ALA A 96 -14.41 11.72 3.99
C ALA A 96 -15.23 12.37 5.12
N PHE A 97 -15.10 11.85 6.34
CA PHE A 97 -15.67 12.44 7.54
C PHE A 97 -15.16 13.87 7.71
N GLU A 98 -16.04 14.80 8.05
CA GLU A 98 -15.63 16.19 8.35
C GLU A 98 -14.73 16.26 9.59
N GLN A 99 -14.78 15.21 10.41
CA GLN A 99 -14.03 15.00 11.64
C GLN A 99 -12.58 14.53 11.43
N THR A 100 -12.17 14.18 10.21
CA THR A 100 -10.83 13.62 9.94
C THR A 100 -9.84 14.68 9.43
N LYS A 101 -8.53 14.45 9.60
CA LYS A 101 -7.48 15.34 9.08
C LYS A 101 -7.26 15.08 7.59
N CYS A 102 -7.13 16.16 6.82
CA CYS A 102 -6.73 16.11 5.42
C CYS A 102 -5.34 16.74 5.25
N TYR A 103 -4.36 15.89 4.95
CA TYR A 103 -2.99 16.34 4.73
C TYR A 103 -2.81 17.01 3.36
N LYS A 104 -1.82 17.89 3.27
CA LYS A 104 -1.40 18.61 2.07
C LYS A 104 0.00 18.14 1.66
N ALA A 105 0.30 18.24 0.36
CA ALA A 105 1.59 17.81 -0.17
C ALA A 105 2.78 18.55 0.48
N ASN A 106 2.61 19.83 0.83
CA ASN A 106 3.67 20.65 1.44
C ASN A 106 3.94 20.35 2.92
N GLU A 107 3.15 19.48 3.57
CA GLU A 107 3.46 18.97 4.91
C GLU A 107 4.49 17.83 4.87
N PHE A 108 4.76 17.27 3.68
CA PHE A 108 5.72 16.18 3.51
C PHE A 108 7.03 16.70 2.89
N PRO A 109 8.18 16.11 3.27
CA PRO A 109 9.47 16.41 2.66
C PRO A 109 9.56 15.82 1.24
N TYR A 110 10.76 15.91 0.65
CA TYR A 110 11.10 15.09 -0.51
C TYR A 110 10.90 13.60 -0.20
N LEU A 111 10.21 12.91 -1.10
CA LEU A 111 9.84 11.50 -0.98
C LEU A 111 10.77 10.66 -1.85
N LEU A 112 11.34 9.62 -1.27
CA LEU A 112 12.00 8.57 -2.05
C LEU A 112 10.99 7.86 -2.93
N ALA A 113 9.82 7.51 -2.39
CA ALA A 113 8.81 6.81 -3.15
C ALA A 113 7.38 7.20 -2.75
N VAL A 114 6.48 7.11 -3.72
CA VAL A 114 5.05 6.93 -3.48
C VAL A 114 4.71 5.51 -3.93
N ILE A 115 4.16 4.70 -3.04
CA ILE A 115 3.65 3.36 -3.34
C ILE A 115 2.14 3.47 -3.59
N ILE A 116 1.68 2.93 -4.71
CA ILE A 116 0.26 2.80 -5.04
C ILE A 116 -0.07 1.32 -5.08
N THR A 117 -1.07 0.88 -4.33
CA THR A 117 -1.38 -0.55 -4.18
C THR A 117 -2.26 -1.09 -5.31
N HIS A 118 -3.18 -0.27 -5.83
CA HIS A 118 -4.04 -0.59 -6.97
C HIS A 118 -4.78 0.68 -7.45
N SER A 119 -5.67 0.53 -8.43
CA SER A 119 -6.25 1.66 -9.16
C SER A 119 -7.62 2.16 -8.67
N HIS A 120 -8.15 1.74 -7.52
CA HIS A 120 -9.38 2.33 -6.99
C HIS A 120 -9.19 3.79 -6.57
N TYR A 121 -10.30 4.53 -6.48
CA TYR A 121 -10.28 5.98 -6.25
C TYR A 121 -9.83 6.37 -4.84
N ASP A 122 -10.00 5.48 -3.87
CA ASP A 122 -9.55 5.63 -2.48
C ASP A 122 -8.09 5.16 -2.24
N HIS A 123 -7.38 4.75 -3.30
CA HIS A 123 -5.97 4.37 -3.24
C HIS A 123 -5.11 5.12 -4.27
N LEU A 124 -5.68 5.40 -5.44
CA LEU A 124 -5.07 6.15 -6.53
C LEU A 124 -5.87 7.42 -6.82
N ASP A 125 -5.53 8.49 -6.09
CA ASP A 125 -6.11 9.81 -6.30
C ASP A 125 -5.23 10.69 -7.21
N LYS A 126 -5.78 11.10 -8.36
CA LYS A 126 -5.09 11.92 -9.36
C LYS A 126 -4.57 13.24 -8.77
N LYS A 127 -5.36 13.90 -7.92
CA LYS A 127 -4.98 15.20 -7.36
C LYS A 127 -3.79 15.07 -6.42
N SER A 128 -3.79 14.03 -5.59
CA SER A 128 -2.70 13.69 -4.68
C SER A 128 -1.41 13.36 -5.45
N VAL A 129 -1.50 12.51 -6.48
CA VAL A 129 -0.35 12.20 -7.35
C VAL A 129 0.23 13.45 -8.00
N LEU A 130 -0.61 14.32 -8.57
CA LEU A 130 -0.15 15.56 -9.20
C LEU A 130 0.47 16.55 -8.20
N ALA A 131 -0.10 16.66 -7.00
CA ALA A 131 0.43 17.51 -5.95
C ALA A 131 1.80 17.04 -5.44
N LEU A 132 2.02 15.72 -5.39
CA LEU A 132 3.26 15.09 -4.94
C LEU A 132 4.31 14.93 -6.06
N ASN A 133 3.93 15.10 -7.33
CA ASN A 133 4.78 14.81 -8.49
C ASN A 133 6.17 15.47 -8.37
N LYS A 134 6.26 16.77 -8.08
CA LYS A 134 7.54 17.49 -8.07
C LYS A 134 8.50 17.06 -6.94
N GLN A 135 7.97 16.50 -5.85
CA GLN A 135 8.74 16.17 -4.65
C GLN A 135 8.93 14.66 -4.45
N THR A 136 8.59 13.84 -5.45
CA THR A 136 8.68 12.38 -5.37
C THR A 136 9.76 11.86 -6.31
N LYS A 137 10.65 10.96 -5.87
CA LYS A 137 11.61 10.34 -6.78
C LYS A 137 10.96 9.26 -7.64
N TYR A 138 10.39 8.25 -6.99
CA TYR A 138 9.76 7.11 -7.65
C TYR A 138 8.28 6.96 -7.32
N PHE A 139 7.50 6.51 -8.29
CA PHE A 139 6.16 5.96 -8.09
C PHE A 139 6.24 4.44 -8.31
N ILE A 140 6.02 3.67 -7.26
CA ILE A 140 6.05 2.20 -7.30
C ILE A 140 4.61 1.70 -7.30
N CYS A 141 4.25 0.85 -8.25
CA CYS A 141 2.89 0.36 -8.39
C CYS A 141 2.81 -1.01 -9.06
N PRO A 142 1.67 -1.72 -8.99
CA PRO A 142 1.46 -2.92 -9.76
C PRO A 142 1.39 -2.68 -11.27
N LEU A 143 1.56 -3.75 -12.04
CA LEU A 143 1.41 -3.76 -13.50
C LEU A 143 0.15 -3.01 -14.00
N LYS A 144 0.35 -2.21 -15.05
CA LYS A 144 -0.63 -1.37 -15.75
C LYS A 144 -1.22 -0.23 -14.91
N VAL A 145 -0.90 -0.09 -13.62
CA VAL A 145 -1.21 1.14 -12.86
C VAL A 145 -0.36 2.31 -13.37
N GLY A 146 0.86 2.04 -13.84
CA GLY A 146 1.75 3.02 -14.44
C GLY A 146 1.16 3.74 -15.65
N TYR A 147 0.24 3.10 -16.38
CA TYR A 147 -0.51 3.74 -17.47
C TYR A 147 -1.24 5.01 -16.98
N TYR A 148 -1.93 4.93 -15.83
CA TYR A 148 -2.64 6.09 -15.26
C TYR A 148 -1.68 7.22 -14.90
N LEU A 149 -0.56 6.87 -14.27
CA LEU A 149 0.47 7.82 -13.84
C LEU A 149 1.08 8.54 -15.06
N GLN A 150 1.41 7.81 -16.12
CA GLN A 150 1.92 8.37 -17.37
C GLN A 150 0.90 9.31 -18.04
N GLN A 151 -0.38 8.91 -18.10
CA GLN A 151 -1.44 9.77 -18.63
C GLN A 151 -1.62 11.07 -17.82
N TRP A 152 -1.19 11.08 -16.55
CA TRP A 152 -1.22 12.27 -15.70
C TRP A 152 0.09 13.08 -15.76
N GLY A 153 1.06 12.66 -16.55
CA GLY A 153 2.32 13.37 -16.76
C GLY A 153 3.43 13.00 -15.77
N ILE A 154 3.33 11.86 -15.10
CA ILE A 154 4.49 11.29 -14.39
C ILE A 154 5.44 10.69 -15.44
N GLU A 155 6.71 11.06 -15.36
CA GLU A 155 7.73 10.62 -16.31
C GLU A 155 7.99 9.12 -16.17
N SER A 156 8.03 8.39 -17.30
CA SER A 156 8.11 6.91 -17.30
C SER A 156 9.31 6.37 -16.53
N HIS A 157 10.46 7.04 -16.53
CA HIS A 157 11.66 6.61 -15.82
C HIS A 157 11.55 6.71 -14.28
N ARG A 158 10.50 7.39 -13.78
CA ARG A 158 10.18 7.49 -12.36
C ARG A 158 9.11 6.49 -11.92
N ILE A 159 8.55 5.72 -12.85
CA ILE A 159 7.49 4.75 -12.57
C ILE A 159 8.12 3.36 -12.55
N VAL A 160 7.88 2.62 -11.46
CA VAL A 160 8.32 1.24 -11.28
C VAL A 160 7.07 0.37 -11.19
N GLU A 161 6.80 -0.38 -12.26
CA GLU A 161 5.70 -1.34 -12.29
C GLU A 161 6.20 -2.74 -11.87
N LEU A 162 5.52 -3.35 -10.90
CA LEU A 162 5.88 -4.66 -10.35
C LEU A 162 4.75 -5.68 -10.59
N ASP A 163 5.10 -6.90 -11.01
CA ASP A 163 4.21 -8.07 -10.86
C ASP A 163 4.25 -8.56 -9.40
N TRP A 164 3.34 -9.45 -9.04
CA TRP A 164 3.49 -10.20 -7.80
C TRP A 164 4.81 -10.95 -7.77
N TRP A 165 5.45 -10.90 -6.61
CA TRP A 165 6.78 -11.43 -6.35
C TRP A 165 7.88 -10.72 -7.15
N ASP A 166 7.64 -9.52 -7.68
CA ASP A 166 8.71 -8.61 -8.12
C ASP A 166 9.03 -7.60 -7.03
N GLY A 167 10.26 -7.09 -7.04
CA GLY A 167 10.68 -6.09 -6.06
C GLY A 167 11.86 -5.24 -6.52
N ILE A 168 12.01 -4.12 -5.83
CA ILE A 168 13.03 -3.10 -6.06
C ILE A 168 13.81 -2.85 -4.75
N GLY A 169 15.13 -2.71 -4.87
CA GLY A 169 16.02 -2.41 -3.76
C GLY A 169 16.64 -1.05 -3.89
N PHE A 170 16.81 -0.37 -2.75
CA PHE A 170 17.49 0.91 -2.66
C PHE A 170 18.78 0.73 -1.87
N ALA A 171 19.92 1.08 -2.46
CA ALA A 171 21.25 1.04 -1.84
C ALA A 171 21.87 2.44 -1.81
N LEU A 172 22.83 2.66 -0.90
CA LEU A 172 23.60 3.90 -0.84
C LEU A 172 24.97 3.68 -1.48
N ASN A 173 25.35 4.53 -2.44
CA ASN A 173 26.70 4.55 -3.00
C ASN A 173 27.24 5.98 -3.05
N SER A 174 28.28 6.28 -2.28
CA SER A 174 29.01 7.55 -2.36
C SER A 174 28.09 8.77 -2.36
N SER A 175 27.11 8.77 -1.44
CA SER A 175 26.03 9.74 -1.32
C SER A 175 24.89 9.70 -2.36
N GLN A 176 24.82 8.72 -3.25
CA GLN A 176 23.71 8.52 -4.21
C GLN A 176 22.84 7.32 -3.82
N ILE A 177 21.53 7.42 -4.07
CA ILE A 177 20.63 6.25 -3.98
C ILE A 177 20.70 5.50 -5.30
N LYS A 178 21.23 4.27 -5.27
CA LYS A 178 21.22 3.35 -6.41
C LYS A 178 19.99 2.45 -6.33
N VAL A 179 19.35 2.25 -7.46
CA VAL A 179 18.25 1.30 -7.62
C VAL A 179 18.78 -0.04 -8.14
N ASN A 180 18.48 -1.11 -7.43
CA ASN A 180 18.71 -2.48 -7.87
C ASN A 180 17.37 -3.06 -8.34
N ASN A 181 17.17 -3.13 -9.66
CA ASN A 181 16.00 -3.78 -10.25
C ASN A 181 16.10 -5.30 -10.07
N HIS A 182 14.99 -5.95 -9.69
CA HIS A 182 14.88 -7.39 -9.44
C HIS A 182 15.58 -7.89 -8.16
N VAL A 183 15.15 -7.37 -7.00
CA VAL A 183 15.52 -7.95 -5.70
C VAL A 183 14.78 -9.26 -5.42
N ALA A 184 13.69 -9.50 -6.14
CA ALA A 184 13.01 -10.77 -6.03
C ALA A 184 13.86 -11.91 -6.62
N ASN A 185 14.50 -12.66 -5.72
CA ASN A 185 15.24 -13.87 -6.02
C ASN A 185 14.30 -14.94 -6.61
N PRO A 186 14.27 -15.19 -7.93
CA PRO A 186 13.35 -16.16 -8.53
C PRO A 186 13.54 -17.56 -7.95
N GLU A 187 14.73 -17.89 -7.43
CA GLU A 187 15.05 -19.17 -6.83
C GLU A 187 14.42 -19.36 -5.44
N ARG A 188 14.29 -18.28 -4.64
CA ARG A 188 13.56 -18.31 -3.35
C ARG A 188 12.06 -18.59 -3.54
N TYR A 189 11.52 -18.29 -4.73
CA TYR A 189 10.10 -18.40 -5.08
C TYR A 189 9.83 -19.48 -6.15
N SER A 190 10.79 -20.39 -6.39
CA SER A 190 10.84 -21.23 -7.60
C SER A 190 10.03 -22.52 -7.57
N GLN A 191 9.58 -22.97 -6.40
CA GLN A 191 8.92 -24.28 -6.28
C GLN A 191 7.40 -24.24 -6.49
N ASP A 192 6.83 -23.08 -6.78
CA ASP A 192 5.39 -22.88 -6.73
C ASP A 192 4.78 -22.52 -8.10
N SER A 193 3.54 -22.95 -8.30
CA SER A 193 2.70 -22.71 -9.50
C SER A 193 2.61 -21.23 -9.93
N ALA A 194 3.00 -20.30 -9.04
CA ALA A 194 3.17 -18.86 -9.27
C ALA A 194 4.13 -18.53 -10.44
N MET A 195 5.15 -19.36 -10.71
CA MET A 195 6.11 -19.09 -11.79
C MET A 195 5.47 -19.26 -13.19
N PHE A 196 4.52 -20.19 -13.33
CA PHE A 196 3.73 -20.37 -14.56
C PHE A 196 2.78 -19.19 -14.79
N LEU A 197 2.13 -18.71 -13.73
CA LEU A 197 1.27 -17.54 -13.77
C LEU A 197 2.07 -16.25 -14.10
N ARG A 198 3.28 -16.08 -13.56
CA ARG A 198 4.18 -14.96 -13.85
C ARG A 198 4.55 -14.89 -15.34
N ARG A 199 4.94 -16.01 -15.96
CA ARG A 199 5.22 -16.06 -17.41
C ARG A 199 3.99 -15.67 -18.24
N SER A 200 2.81 -16.17 -17.87
CA SER A 200 1.56 -15.82 -18.57
C SER A 200 1.21 -14.33 -18.46
N ARG A 201 1.42 -13.69 -17.30
CA ARG A 201 1.16 -12.24 -17.11
C ARG A 201 2.14 -11.37 -17.89
N GLN A 202 3.42 -11.74 -17.91
CA GLN A 202 4.44 -11.02 -18.69
C GLN A 202 4.25 -11.18 -20.21
N GLU A 203 3.75 -12.31 -20.69
CA GLU A 203 3.40 -12.53 -22.10
C GLU A 203 2.16 -11.72 -22.52
N ILE A 204 1.17 -11.58 -21.64
CA ILE A 204 -0.01 -10.72 -21.86
C ILE A 204 0.39 -9.25 -22.06
N ILE A 205 1.33 -8.74 -21.25
CA ILE A 205 1.85 -7.36 -21.41
C ILE A 205 2.45 -7.18 -22.81
N LYS A 206 3.23 -8.17 -23.29
CA LYS A 206 3.88 -8.12 -24.61
C LYS A 206 2.88 -8.18 -25.76
N GLN A 207 1.75 -8.87 -25.61
CA GLN A 207 0.70 -8.92 -26.64
C GLN A 207 -0.08 -7.62 -26.75
N ASP A 208 -0.40 -6.93 -25.64
CA ASP A 208 -1.06 -5.62 -25.69
C ASP A 208 -0.14 -4.50 -26.24
N ASP A 209 1.18 -4.62 -26.07
CA ASP A 209 2.15 -3.67 -26.65
C ASP A 209 2.25 -3.78 -28.19
N THR A 210 1.70 -4.82 -28.82
CA THR A 210 1.60 -4.91 -30.29
C THR A 210 0.56 -3.96 -30.89
N MET A 211 -0.33 -3.35 -30.08
CA MET A 211 -1.16 -2.22 -30.51
C MET A 211 -0.45 -0.85 -30.39
N ILE A 212 0.83 -0.83 -30.05
CA ILE A 212 1.72 0.34 -30.10
C ILE A 212 2.94 0.02 -30.99
N GLU A 213 2.72 -0.63 -32.14
CA GLU A 213 3.78 -0.89 -33.14
C GLU A 213 4.06 0.32 -34.06
N SER A 214 4.16 1.51 -33.46
CA SER A 214 4.77 2.68 -34.12
C SER A 214 5.65 3.48 -33.16
N LYS A 215 6.54 2.80 -32.42
CA LYS A 215 7.75 3.38 -31.79
C LYS A 215 8.68 2.30 -31.23
N LYS A 216 9.01 1.30 -32.05
CA LYS A 216 10.15 0.38 -31.81
C LYS A 216 11.47 1.14 -32.01
N GLN A 217 11.90 1.91 -31.01
CA GLN A 217 13.30 2.34 -30.86
C GLN A 217 13.62 2.94 -29.47
N ILE A 218 13.10 2.39 -28.37
CA ILE A 218 13.53 2.83 -27.03
C ILE A 218 13.66 1.62 -26.09
N THR A 219 14.59 0.73 -26.42
CA THR A 219 15.25 -0.16 -25.45
C THR A 219 16.74 -0.08 -25.70
N GLN A 220 17.28 1.13 -25.58
CA GLN A 220 18.68 1.32 -25.23
C GLN A 220 18.73 1.59 -23.73
N SER A 221 19.65 0.90 -23.06
CA SER A 221 20.04 1.13 -21.68
C SER A 221 20.41 2.60 -21.47
N ILE A 222 19.45 3.40 -21.04
CA ILE A 222 19.74 4.71 -20.46
C ILE A 222 19.87 4.44 -18.97
N ALA A 223 21.10 4.17 -18.52
CA ALA A 223 21.42 4.37 -17.11
C ALA A 223 21.03 5.82 -16.77
N PRO A 224 20.19 6.06 -15.74
CA PRO A 224 19.88 7.42 -15.35
C PRO A 224 21.21 8.10 -14.98
N LYS A 225 21.46 9.30 -15.52
CA LYS A 225 22.45 10.18 -14.91
C LYS A 225 21.85 10.66 -13.60
N ASP A 226 22.04 9.87 -12.55
CA ASP A 226 21.65 10.10 -11.16
C ASP A 226 22.42 11.30 -10.57
N ASN A 227 22.09 12.51 -11.01
CA ASN A 227 22.56 13.71 -10.36
C ASN A 227 21.57 14.09 -9.25
N LEU A 228 21.94 13.76 -8.00
CA LEU A 228 21.27 14.26 -6.80
C LEU A 228 21.07 15.77 -6.90
N ASN A 229 19.87 16.24 -6.57
CA ASN A 229 19.59 17.65 -6.39
C ASN A 229 20.30 18.19 -5.12
N ASN A 230 20.41 19.51 -5.00
CA ASN A 230 21.15 20.13 -3.90
C ASN A 230 20.55 19.81 -2.52
N GLN A 231 19.24 19.58 -2.41
CA GLN A 231 18.60 19.16 -1.16
C GLN A 231 18.97 17.71 -0.80
N GLU A 232 18.96 16.79 -1.76
CA GLU A 232 19.41 15.39 -1.56
C GLU A 232 20.87 15.35 -1.11
N ARG A 233 21.76 16.16 -1.72
CA ARG A 233 23.18 16.23 -1.32
C ARG A 233 23.35 16.77 0.10
N GLN A 234 22.62 17.82 0.46
CA GLN A 234 22.74 18.44 1.77
C GLN A 234 22.22 17.54 2.89
N ILE A 235 21.13 16.80 2.64
CA ILE A 235 20.59 15.79 3.57
C ILE A 235 21.61 14.67 3.80
N ILE A 236 22.28 14.21 2.74
CA ILE A 236 23.22 13.11 2.83
C ILE A 236 24.54 13.55 3.48
N GLN A 237 25.06 14.74 3.13
CA GLN A 237 26.27 15.31 3.73
C GLN A 237 26.13 15.60 5.23
N ASN A 238 24.95 16.05 5.69
CA ASN A 238 24.72 16.37 7.10
C ASN A 238 24.48 15.13 7.98
N SER A 239 24.39 13.93 7.40
CA SER A 239 23.96 12.73 8.12
C SER A 239 25.10 11.92 8.76
N GLY A 240 26.38 12.24 8.54
CA GLY A 240 27.51 11.67 9.30
C GLY A 240 27.78 10.15 9.17
N TYR A 241 26.95 9.39 8.47
CA TYR A 241 27.03 7.92 8.39
C TYR A 241 27.28 7.46 6.95
N MET A 242 28.54 7.44 6.51
CA MET A 242 28.91 7.04 5.15
C MET A 242 30.14 6.14 5.11
N GLU A 243 30.04 4.93 5.70
CA GLU A 243 31.05 3.89 5.41
C GLU A 243 30.55 2.43 5.46
N SER A 244 29.41 2.12 6.11
CA SER A 244 28.95 0.72 6.27
C SER A 244 27.90 0.22 5.25
N TYR A 245 27.38 1.05 4.35
CA TYR A 245 26.26 0.69 3.44
C TYR A 245 26.65 0.55 1.96
N LEU A 246 27.94 0.45 1.65
CA LEU A 246 28.45 0.60 0.29
C LEU A 246 28.18 -0.60 -0.65
N GLN A 247 27.58 -1.71 -0.17
CA GLN A 247 27.31 -2.89 -1.01
C GLN A 247 25.89 -3.49 -0.91
N ASP A 248 25.15 -3.32 0.19
CA ASP A 248 23.82 -3.92 0.37
C ASP A 248 22.69 -2.87 0.36
N SER A 249 21.53 -3.24 -0.20
CA SER A 249 20.34 -2.38 -0.19
C SER A 249 19.85 -2.15 1.24
N PHE A 250 19.55 -0.91 1.64
CA PHE A 250 19.01 -0.57 2.96
C PHE A 250 17.47 -0.73 3.04
N LEU A 251 16.80 -0.81 1.89
CA LEU A 251 15.35 -0.98 1.79
C LEU A 251 15.02 -1.86 0.58
N HIS A 252 14.17 -2.85 0.75
CA HIS A 252 13.48 -3.52 -0.36
C HIS A 252 11.98 -3.22 -0.31
N VAL A 253 11.38 -3.06 -1.48
CA VAL A 253 9.93 -2.94 -1.68
C VAL A 253 9.51 -4.04 -2.63
N ILE A 254 8.65 -4.95 -2.18
CA ILE A 254 8.30 -6.18 -2.89
C ILE A 254 6.78 -6.21 -3.03
N ALA A 255 6.27 -6.32 -4.25
CA ALA A 255 4.85 -6.52 -4.49
C ALA A 255 4.51 -8.00 -4.25
N THR A 256 3.47 -8.26 -3.47
CA THR A 256 2.99 -9.61 -3.16
C THR A 256 1.52 -9.76 -3.57
N PRO A 257 1.02 -11.00 -3.75
CA PRO A 257 -0.37 -11.23 -4.10
C PRO A 257 -1.33 -10.61 -3.11
N SER A 258 -2.47 -10.17 -3.64
CA SER A 258 -3.60 -9.68 -2.87
C SER A 258 -4.88 -10.14 -3.55
N GLN A 259 -5.93 -10.19 -2.76
CA GLN A 259 -7.23 -10.72 -3.10
C GLN A 259 -8.21 -9.56 -3.29
N HIS A 260 -8.23 -8.98 -4.47
CA HIS A 260 -8.98 -7.75 -4.74
C HIS A 260 -9.37 -7.65 -6.22
N ASN A 261 -9.73 -6.46 -6.70
CA ASN A 261 -10.01 -6.19 -8.10
C ASN A 261 -9.55 -4.77 -8.47
N SER A 262 -9.71 -4.37 -9.72
CA SER A 262 -9.41 -2.99 -10.11
C SER A 262 -10.49 -2.44 -11.02
N ARG A 263 -10.95 -1.23 -10.76
CA ARG A 263 -11.87 -0.54 -11.66
C ARG A 263 -11.81 0.97 -11.55
N ARG A 264 -11.77 1.64 -12.70
CA ARG A 264 -12.05 3.09 -12.82
C ARG A 264 -13.14 3.34 -13.86
N LEU A 265 -13.72 4.54 -13.85
CA LEU A 265 -14.66 4.99 -14.88
C LEU A 265 -13.89 5.45 -16.13
N ASP A 266 -13.27 4.50 -16.81
CA ASP A 266 -12.51 4.74 -18.04
C ASP A 266 -12.78 3.64 -19.09
N LYS A 267 -12.05 3.71 -20.21
CA LYS A 267 -12.19 2.76 -21.32
C LYS A 267 -11.45 1.44 -21.09
N LEU A 268 -10.51 1.39 -20.15
CA LEU A 268 -9.73 0.18 -19.84
C LEU A 268 -10.66 -0.87 -19.20
N GLY A 269 -11.52 -0.43 -18.28
CA GLY A 269 -12.58 -1.25 -17.72
C GLY A 269 -12.14 -2.08 -16.51
N PHE A 270 -12.89 -3.14 -16.22
CA PHE A 270 -12.68 -3.98 -15.04
C PHE A 270 -11.41 -4.81 -15.16
N ASN A 271 -10.64 -4.89 -14.07
CA ASN A 271 -9.41 -5.65 -13.93
C ASN A 271 -8.37 -5.42 -15.03
N ALA A 272 -8.31 -4.18 -15.53
CA ALA A 272 -7.32 -3.79 -16.54
C ALA A 272 -5.94 -3.45 -15.95
N SER A 273 -5.85 -3.30 -14.63
CA SER A 273 -4.60 -3.15 -13.89
C SER A 273 -4.50 -4.17 -12.77
N LEU A 274 -3.27 -4.53 -12.39
CA LEU A 274 -3.03 -5.40 -11.24
C LEU A 274 -3.28 -4.64 -9.92
N TRP A 275 -3.50 -5.41 -8.85
CA TRP A 275 -3.54 -4.98 -7.46
C TRP A 275 -2.52 -5.80 -6.68
N ALA A 276 -1.88 -5.23 -5.66
CA ALA A 276 -0.89 -5.95 -4.87
C ALA A 276 -0.91 -5.51 -3.41
N SER A 277 -0.59 -6.46 -2.53
CA SER A 277 -0.05 -6.16 -1.21
C SER A 277 1.45 -5.85 -1.36
N PHE A 278 2.08 -5.31 -0.32
CA PHE A 278 3.50 -4.98 -0.35
C PHE A 278 4.22 -5.43 0.91
N VAL A 279 5.44 -5.93 0.72
CA VAL A 279 6.41 -6.17 1.78
C VAL A 279 7.51 -5.13 1.70
N LEU A 280 7.82 -4.51 2.84
CA LEU A 280 8.98 -3.64 3.00
C LEU A 280 9.97 -4.29 3.97
N GLU A 281 11.19 -4.51 3.50
CA GLU A 281 12.31 -5.06 4.27
C GLU A 281 13.31 -3.93 4.52
N PHE A 282 13.49 -3.53 5.78
CA PHE A 282 14.40 -2.45 6.20
C PHE A 282 15.68 -3.02 6.78
N ALA A 283 16.84 -2.52 6.33
CA ALA A 283 18.15 -3.00 6.76
C ALA A 283 18.35 -4.53 6.57
N PRO A 284 17.99 -5.11 5.41
CA PRO A 284 18.16 -6.54 5.19
C PRO A 284 19.63 -6.94 5.42
N ASN A 285 19.84 -8.13 5.99
CA ASN A 285 21.15 -8.69 6.35
C ASN A 285 21.88 -7.98 7.51
N THR A 286 21.17 -7.16 8.29
CA THR A 286 21.73 -6.52 9.50
C THR A 286 20.98 -6.95 10.76
N GLN A 287 21.52 -6.66 11.94
CA GLN A 287 20.83 -6.88 13.21
C GLN A 287 19.58 -6.00 13.42
N ASP A 288 19.50 -4.88 12.67
CA ASP A 288 18.38 -3.94 12.73
C ASP A 288 17.26 -4.31 11.74
N TYR A 289 17.29 -5.55 11.22
CA TYR A 289 16.35 -6.02 10.22
C TYR A 289 14.90 -5.93 10.72
N ARG A 290 14.04 -5.29 9.94
CA ARG A 290 12.61 -5.15 10.22
C ARG A 290 11.79 -5.37 8.96
N LYS A 291 10.62 -5.98 9.12
CA LYS A 291 9.69 -6.29 8.03
C LYS A 291 8.31 -5.71 8.31
N LEU A 292 7.78 -5.02 7.31
CA LEU A 292 6.44 -4.45 7.30
C LEU A 292 5.64 -5.09 6.18
N PHE A 293 4.47 -5.63 6.51
CA PHE A 293 3.49 -6.06 5.52
C PHE A 293 2.38 -5.02 5.36
N LEU A 294 1.99 -4.74 4.11
CA LEU A 294 0.91 -3.83 3.75
C LEU A 294 -0.12 -4.60 2.93
N SER A 295 -1.28 -4.91 3.51
CA SER A 295 -2.33 -5.68 2.81
C SER A 295 -2.99 -4.93 1.65
N ALA A 296 -2.81 -3.60 1.60
CA ALA A 296 -3.66 -2.69 0.85
C ALA A 296 -5.12 -2.82 1.32
N ASP A 297 -6.03 -3.20 0.41
CA ASP A 297 -7.43 -3.45 0.72
C ASP A 297 -7.92 -4.84 0.31
N GLY A 298 -6.98 -5.79 0.16
CA GLY A 298 -7.29 -7.17 -0.23
C GLY A 298 -7.98 -7.98 0.87
N GLY A 299 -8.91 -8.85 0.45
CA GLY A 299 -9.64 -9.76 1.33
C GLY A 299 -8.88 -11.04 1.69
N TYR A 300 -9.43 -11.84 2.61
CA TYR A 300 -8.76 -13.05 3.08
C TYR A 300 -8.71 -14.17 2.05
N TYR A 301 -7.53 -14.80 1.91
CA TYR A 301 -7.33 -16.06 1.18
C TYR A 301 -5.99 -16.72 1.57
N THR A 302 -5.58 -17.76 0.85
CA THR A 302 -4.35 -18.53 1.11
C THR A 302 -3.05 -17.75 0.93
N HIS A 303 -3.06 -16.63 0.22
CA HIS A 303 -1.84 -15.86 -0.04
C HIS A 303 -1.18 -15.32 1.25
N PHE A 304 -1.95 -15.01 2.28
CA PHE A 304 -1.39 -14.54 3.58
C PHE A 304 -0.49 -15.59 4.24
N GLU A 305 -0.90 -16.86 4.23
CA GLU A 305 -0.12 -17.97 4.81
C GLU A 305 1.18 -18.16 4.04
N ARG A 306 1.09 -18.23 2.70
CA ARG A 306 2.27 -18.33 1.83
C ARG A 306 3.22 -17.15 2.01
N ILE A 307 2.71 -15.92 2.14
CA ILE A 307 3.53 -14.73 2.38
C ILE A 307 4.22 -14.85 3.76
N GLY A 308 3.50 -15.23 4.82
CA GLY A 308 4.09 -15.44 6.14
C GLY A 308 5.20 -16.49 6.16
N GLU A 309 5.01 -17.62 5.46
CA GLU A 309 6.02 -18.68 5.31
C GLU A 309 7.27 -18.19 4.56
N ILE A 310 7.08 -17.49 3.44
CA ILE A 310 8.18 -17.02 2.59
C ILE A 310 9.06 -15.98 3.30
N PHE A 311 8.43 -15.06 4.03
CA PHE A 311 9.11 -13.95 4.68
C PHE A 311 9.51 -14.22 6.14
N ASP A 312 9.05 -15.33 6.71
CA ASP A 312 9.30 -15.72 8.10
C ASP A 312 8.80 -14.63 9.08
N GLY A 313 7.51 -14.37 9.02
CA GLY A 313 6.80 -13.42 9.89
C GLY A 313 7.01 -11.95 9.56
N PHE A 314 6.36 -11.06 10.33
CA PHE A 314 6.49 -9.61 10.19
C PHE A 314 6.50 -8.90 11.54
N ASP A 315 7.30 -7.85 11.68
CA ASP A 315 7.29 -7.00 12.89
C ASP A 315 6.01 -6.18 12.98
N LEU A 316 5.44 -5.79 11.84
CA LEU A 316 4.15 -5.12 11.75
C LEU A 316 3.41 -5.54 10.48
N ALA A 317 2.13 -5.88 10.62
CA ALA A 317 1.21 -6.04 9.51
C ALA A 317 0.16 -4.93 9.52
N CYS A 318 0.11 -4.11 8.47
CA CYS A 318 -0.98 -3.18 8.22
C CYS A 318 -2.09 -3.88 7.44
N LEU A 319 -3.23 -4.11 8.08
CA LEU A 319 -4.32 -4.95 7.55
C LEU A 319 -5.61 -4.14 7.28
N GLU A 320 -6.22 -4.36 6.11
CA GLU A 320 -7.53 -3.83 5.75
C GLU A 320 -8.56 -4.21 6.82
N SER A 321 -9.36 -3.25 7.28
CA SER A 321 -10.28 -3.49 8.39
C SER A 321 -11.63 -2.81 8.22
N GLY A 322 -11.82 -1.99 7.20
CA GLY A 322 -12.91 -1.02 7.17
C GLY A 322 -14.05 -1.36 6.24
N GLN A 323 -13.88 -2.28 5.28
CA GLN A 323 -14.82 -2.40 4.16
C GLN A 323 -15.68 -3.65 4.15
N TYR A 324 -15.65 -4.49 5.18
CA TYR A 324 -16.30 -5.80 5.13
C TYR A 324 -17.82 -5.73 4.83
N ASN A 325 -18.26 -6.55 3.87
CA ASN A 325 -19.66 -6.70 3.53
C ASN A 325 -19.93 -8.03 2.82
N GLN A 326 -21.13 -8.57 2.98
CA GLN A 326 -21.57 -9.77 2.28
C GLN A 326 -21.60 -9.61 0.75
N ALA A 327 -21.89 -8.40 0.24
CA ALA A 327 -21.99 -8.13 -1.19
C ALA A 327 -20.65 -8.24 -1.95
N TRP A 328 -19.53 -8.12 -1.25
CA TRP A 328 -18.18 -8.20 -1.82
C TRP A 328 -17.21 -8.95 -0.90
N LYS A 329 -17.72 -10.00 -0.25
CA LYS A 329 -17.03 -10.84 0.74
C LYS A 329 -15.67 -11.42 0.32
N HIS A 330 -15.35 -11.37 -0.97
CA HIS A 330 -14.09 -11.88 -1.53
C HIS A 330 -13.09 -10.78 -1.85
N SER A 331 -13.42 -9.51 -1.65
CA SER A 331 -12.54 -8.38 -1.92
C SER A 331 -12.08 -7.67 -0.64
N HIS A 332 -12.79 -7.84 0.47
CA HIS A 332 -12.47 -7.24 1.77
C HIS A 332 -12.73 -8.23 2.89
N SER A 333 -11.89 -8.20 3.91
CA SER A 333 -11.86 -9.22 4.96
C SER A 333 -12.84 -8.92 6.07
N PHE A 334 -13.57 -9.95 6.51
CA PHE A 334 -14.37 -9.84 7.72
C PHE A 334 -13.47 -9.75 8.95
N PRO A 335 -13.95 -9.12 10.05
CA PRO A 335 -13.11 -8.92 11.24
C PRO A 335 -12.47 -10.19 11.81
N HIS A 336 -13.14 -11.34 11.74
CA HIS A 336 -12.57 -12.62 12.18
C HIS A 336 -11.51 -13.17 11.23
N GLU A 337 -11.60 -12.87 9.93
CA GLU A 337 -10.60 -13.25 8.94
C GLU A 337 -9.32 -12.43 9.12
N ILE A 338 -9.42 -11.17 9.53
CA ILE A 338 -8.24 -10.33 9.86
C ILE A 338 -7.42 -10.95 11.01
N LEU A 339 -8.05 -11.64 11.96
CA LEU A 339 -7.34 -12.39 13.00
C LEU A 339 -6.53 -13.55 12.39
N GLN A 340 -7.13 -14.24 11.42
CA GLN A 340 -6.50 -15.32 10.69
C GLN A 340 -5.37 -14.80 9.78
N GLU A 341 -5.53 -13.64 9.15
CA GLU A 341 -4.47 -12.95 8.40
C GLU A 341 -3.25 -12.68 9.28
N ALA A 342 -3.48 -12.12 10.47
CA ALA A 342 -2.42 -11.82 11.41
C ALA A 342 -1.63 -13.08 11.82
N GLN A 343 -2.34 -14.20 12.05
CA GLN A 343 -1.72 -15.49 12.37
C GLN A 343 -0.98 -16.09 11.18
N ASN A 344 -1.59 -16.08 9.99
CA ASN A 344 -1.01 -16.63 8.75
C ASN A 344 0.24 -15.86 8.33
N LEU A 345 0.25 -14.54 8.52
CA LEU A 345 1.42 -13.69 8.32
C LEU A 345 2.46 -13.85 9.42
N GLN A 346 2.16 -14.56 10.53
CA GLN A 346 2.99 -14.64 11.72
C GLN A 346 3.40 -13.23 12.21
N ALA A 347 2.42 -12.33 12.24
CA ALA A 347 2.62 -10.93 12.58
C ALA A 347 2.86 -10.76 14.09
N GLN A 348 3.92 -10.04 14.45
CA GLN A 348 4.21 -9.67 15.83
C GLN A 348 3.35 -8.51 16.32
N ALA A 349 2.78 -7.72 15.41
CA ALA A 349 1.82 -6.67 15.71
C ALA A 349 0.95 -6.38 14.49
N VAL A 350 -0.25 -5.86 14.71
CA VAL A 350 -1.18 -5.46 13.66
C VAL A 350 -1.54 -3.99 13.81
N LEU A 351 -1.51 -3.25 12.70
CA LEU A 351 -2.08 -1.90 12.59
C LEU A 351 -3.28 -1.95 11.64
N PRO A 352 -4.52 -1.77 12.13
CA PRO A 352 -5.69 -1.78 11.26
C PRO A 352 -5.75 -0.51 10.39
N ILE A 353 -5.96 -0.68 9.08
CA ILE A 353 -6.13 0.40 8.08
C ILE A 353 -7.50 0.31 7.39
N HIS A 354 -7.77 1.20 6.43
CA HIS A 354 -9.02 1.30 5.65
C HIS A 354 -10.27 1.76 6.42
N TRP A 355 -10.10 2.25 7.65
CA TRP A 355 -11.20 2.76 8.49
C TRP A 355 -10.98 4.23 8.90
N ALA A 356 -11.90 4.78 9.69
CA ALA A 356 -11.85 6.15 10.26
C ALA A 356 -11.73 7.33 9.27
N ARG A 357 -11.98 7.12 7.97
CA ARG A 357 -11.98 8.23 6.99
C ARG A 357 -13.25 8.32 6.17
N PHE A 358 -13.76 7.20 5.69
CA PHE A 358 -14.97 7.13 4.85
C PHE A 358 -16.01 6.21 5.49
N ILE A 359 -17.27 6.34 5.07
CA ILE A 359 -18.24 5.27 5.34
C ILE A 359 -17.86 4.09 4.44
N ALA A 360 -17.24 3.09 5.03
CA ALA A 360 -16.68 1.96 4.32
C ALA A 360 -17.51 0.67 4.46
N GLY A 361 -18.64 0.68 5.19
CA GLY A 361 -19.40 -0.54 5.40
C GLY A 361 -20.77 -0.28 5.99
N THR A 362 -21.54 -1.34 6.24
CA THR A 362 -22.79 -1.27 7.01
C THR A 362 -22.54 -1.50 8.50
N HIS A 363 -21.50 -0.86 9.05
CA HIS A 363 -21.07 -1.00 10.44
C HIS A 363 -20.67 0.35 11.03
N ALA A 364 -20.44 0.36 12.35
CA ALA A 364 -19.94 1.55 13.04
C ALA A 364 -18.52 1.92 12.56
N TRP A 365 -18.20 3.22 12.53
CA TRP A 365 -16.93 3.71 12.00
C TRP A 365 -15.69 3.15 12.73
N ASN A 366 -15.79 2.90 14.04
CA ASN A 366 -14.75 2.36 14.93
C ASN A 366 -15.02 0.91 15.37
N GLY A 367 -16.07 0.26 14.82
CA GLY A 367 -16.48 -1.08 15.26
C GLY A 367 -15.38 -2.12 15.10
N VAL A 368 -14.67 -2.08 13.96
CA VAL A 368 -13.55 -3.00 13.69
C VAL A 368 -12.36 -2.77 14.62
N ALA A 369 -12.02 -1.52 14.91
CA ALA A 369 -10.91 -1.18 15.81
C ALA A 369 -11.17 -1.71 17.22
N LYS A 370 -12.40 -1.57 17.72
CA LYS A 370 -12.84 -2.15 19.00
C LYS A 370 -12.73 -3.68 19.00
N PHE A 371 -13.21 -4.33 17.94
CA PHE A 371 -13.16 -5.78 17.80
C PHE A 371 -11.72 -6.29 17.76
N LEU A 372 -10.89 -5.77 16.85
CA LEU A 372 -9.52 -6.23 16.65
C LEU A 372 -8.66 -5.98 17.88
N PHE A 373 -8.79 -4.82 18.54
CA PHE A 373 -8.05 -4.56 19.78
C PHE A 373 -8.36 -5.61 20.86
N HIS A 374 -9.62 -6.00 21.00
CA HIS A 374 -10.02 -7.01 21.98
C HIS A 374 -9.60 -8.43 21.58
N GLU A 375 -9.85 -8.85 20.34
CA GLU A 375 -9.63 -10.24 19.91
C GLU A 375 -8.15 -10.55 19.64
N LEU A 376 -7.37 -9.62 19.07
CA LEU A 376 -5.93 -9.81 18.88
C LEU A 376 -5.20 -9.95 20.23
N THR A 377 -5.64 -9.20 21.25
CA THR A 377 -5.10 -9.32 22.62
C THR A 377 -5.25 -10.74 23.18
N LYS A 378 -6.36 -11.43 22.90
CA LYS A 378 -6.58 -12.81 23.38
C LYS A 378 -5.63 -13.83 22.75
N ILE A 379 -5.16 -13.56 21.54
CA ILE A 379 -4.20 -14.41 20.82
C ILE A 379 -2.76 -13.89 20.92
N HIS A 380 -2.51 -12.95 21.85
CA HIS A 380 -1.19 -12.39 22.14
C HIS A 380 -0.53 -11.67 20.95
N ILE A 381 -1.34 -11.11 20.04
CA ILE A 381 -0.87 -10.22 18.98
C ILE A 381 -1.26 -8.79 19.36
N PRO A 382 -0.31 -7.90 19.64
CA PRO A 382 -0.59 -6.48 19.87
C PRO A 382 -1.31 -5.81 18.70
N CYS A 383 -2.37 -5.05 19.02
CA CYS A 383 -3.06 -4.17 18.08
C CYS A 383 -2.59 -2.74 18.31
N VAL A 384 -1.96 -2.14 17.29
CA VAL A 384 -1.30 -0.83 17.32
C VAL A 384 -2.21 0.19 16.62
N ILE A 385 -2.83 1.10 17.38
CA ILE A 385 -3.78 2.07 16.85
C ILE A 385 -3.34 3.50 17.23
N PRO A 386 -2.34 4.07 16.53
CA PRO A 386 -1.91 5.45 16.75
C PRO A 386 -3.01 6.44 16.37
N LYS A 387 -2.93 7.65 16.92
CA LYS A 387 -3.71 8.78 16.39
C LYS A 387 -3.34 9.01 14.93
N ILE A 388 -4.24 9.62 14.16
CA ILE A 388 -3.93 9.96 12.77
C ILE A 388 -2.70 10.91 12.75
N GLY A 389 -1.63 10.52 12.07
CA GLY A 389 -0.37 11.25 11.99
C GLY A 389 0.66 10.93 13.08
N GLU A 390 0.29 10.23 14.14
CA GLU A 390 1.24 9.86 15.20
C GLU A 390 2.21 8.78 14.72
N PHE A 391 3.49 8.97 15.00
CA PHE A 391 4.54 8.01 14.63
C PHE A 391 4.57 6.83 15.59
N TYR A 392 4.64 5.64 15.01
CA TYR A 392 4.95 4.38 15.69
C TYR A 392 6.28 3.83 15.15
N GLN A 393 7.23 3.54 16.05
CA GLN A 393 8.44 2.81 15.70
C GLN A 393 8.12 1.33 15.52
N ILE A 394 8.40 0.76 14.35
CA ILE A 394 8.11 -0.65 14.05
C ILE A 394 8.91 -1.56 14.99
N GLY A 395 8.19 -2.46 15.67
CA GLY A 395 8.75 -3.38 16.67
C GLY A 395 8.91 -2.78 18.07
N SER A 396 8.41 -1.57 18.34
CA SER A 396 8.47 -0.96 19.67
C SER A 396 7.32 -1.41 20.57
N PHE A 397 7.66 -2.02 21.71
CA PHE A 397 6.70 -2.44 22.74
C PHE A 397 6.18 -1.28 23.59
N ASP A 398 6.95 -0.20 23.74
CA ASP A 398 6.61 0.92 24.63
C ASP A 398 5.32 1.63 24.19
N PHE A 399 5.12 1.74 22.89
CA PHE A 399 3.90 2.31 22.32
C PHE A 399 2.68 1.47 22.70
N MET A 400 2.80 0.13 22.67
CA MET A 400 1.69 -0.78 22.90
C MET A 400 1.14 -0.67 24.33
N GLN A 401 2.01 -0.38 25.30
CA GLN A 401 1.63 -0.23 26.70
C GLN A 401 0.95 1.12 26.99
N ASN A 402 1.30 2.15 26.23
CA ASN A 402 0.91 3.54 26.53
C ASN A 402 -0.04 4.17 25.50
N GLN A 403 -0.47 3.41 24.47
CA GLN A 403 -1.36 3.95 23.44
C GLN A 403 -2.69 4.43 24.02
N GLU A 404 -3.08 5.64 23.63
CA GLU A 404 -4.38 6.20 24.00
C GLU A 404 -5.49 5.47 23.24
N LYS A 405 -6.50 4.96 23.96
CA LYS A 405 -7.61 4.20 23.37
C LYS A 405 -8.68 5.09 22.74
N TRP A 406 -8.29 6.05 21.90
CA TRP A 406 -9.19 7.08 21.36
C TRP A 406 -10.34 6.52 20.51
N TRP A 407 -10.18 5.34 19.92
CA TRP A 407 -11.23 4.67 19.13
C TRP A 407 -12.39 4.16 19.99
N ILE A 408 -12.32 4.20 21.32
CA ILE A 408 -13.44 3.83 22.19
C ILE A 408 -14.52 4.92 22.26
N MET A 409 -14.19 6.15 21.91
CA MET A 409 -15.11 7.30 21.91
C MET A 409 -16.33 7.04 21.00
N GLU A 410 -17.48 7.60 21.38
CA GLU A 410 -18.76 7.42 20.67
C GLU A 410 -18.98 8.38 19.50
#